data_AF-A0AAI9SBU4-F1
#
_entry.id   AF-A0AAI9SBU4-F1
#
_cell.length_a   1.000
_cell.length_b   1.000
_cell.length_c   1.000
_cell.angle_alpha   90.00
_cell.angle_beta   90.00
_cell.angle_gamma   90.00
#
_symmetry.space_group_name_H-M   'P 1'
#
loop_
_entity.id
_entity.type
_entity.pdbx_description
1 polymer ?
#
loop_
_entity_poly.entity_id
_entity_poly.type
_entity_poly.pdbx_seq_one_letter_code
_entity_poly.pdbx_strand_id
1 'polypeptide(L)'
;MLRTLRFPTLSALALISCSLIASGAANAAELSEEELEARAEKAQTVLNDTAFYDRWNAKGAIDSPATAEKVKDAADKELSRVERAMKDVQAACTEKFLVNKCIDDARRLSFSREREIRRVIVAADEVIRAERVRKMEENRAKNAAAKREPPMKITPKEVKTDRPEPIRIAPKKPSEPSFPMKLDGADGRKASEPVDLKPKEVKAPSEPAGIQPKEVKEASLPALIPGSKVEVPSDATRKDLEDANEAWYAEKQAQAAQRQREAEERAEKRRKDREAKQQQFEKSLEERSEAQKRYEDRQKEKSSGLAKYF
;
A
#
# COMPACT_ATOMS: atom_id res chain seq x y z
N MET A 1 57.34 44.02 33.54
CA MET A 1 57.16 44.23 34.99
C MET A 1 55.99 45.20 35.15
N LEU A 2 54.72 44.76 35.15
CA LEU A 2 53.90 44.22 36.25
C LEU A 2 53.69 45.18 37.46
N ARG A 3 52.39 45.38 37.76
CA ARG A 3 51.70 45.87 39.00
C ARG A 3 51.37 47.38 39.06
N THR A 4 50.13 47.81 38.78
CA THR A 4 48.88 47.83 39.62
C THR A 4 49.03 48.72 40.87
N LEU A 5 48.23 49.79 41.09
CA LEU A 5 46.86 49.81 41.66
C LEU A 5 46.32 51.29 41.64
N ARG A 6 45.13 51.59 41.06
CA ARG A 6 43.79 51.86 41.68
C ARG A 6 43.61 53.20 42.45
N PHE A 7 42.90 54.18 41.86
CA PHE A 7 41.52 54.70 42.17
C PHE A 7 41.53 56.06 42.93
N PRO A 8 40.43 56.84 43.05
CA PRO A 8 39.33 57.17 42.10
C PRO A 8 38.99 58.69 42.07
N THR A 9 38.40 59.21 40.98
CA THR A 9 37.51 60.40 41.04
C THR A 9 36.41 60.31 39.98
N LEU A 10 35.27 60.89 40.34
CA LEU A 10 33.94 60.70 39.78
C LEU A 10 33.70 61.44 38.46
N SER A 11 32.64 60.98 37.77
CA SER A 11 31.82 61.72 36.80
C SER A 11 32.26 61.69 35.33
N ALA A 12 31.63 60.82 34.55
CA ALA A 12 30.86 61.24 33.36
C ALA A 12 30.09 60.05 32.73
N LEU A 13 28.77 60.21 32.69
CA LEU A 13 27.87 59.79 31.61
C LEU A 13 27.50 58.28 31.44
N ALA A 14 26.29 58.00 31.95
CA ALA A 14 25.17 57.37 31.23
C ALA A 14 25.27 55.91 30.77
N LEU A 15 24.76 55.03 31.66
CA LEU A 15 23.68 54.07 31.39
C LEU A 15 23.31 53.85 29.90
N ILE A 16 23.56 52.65 29.39
CA ILE A 16 22.54 51.66 28.99
C ILE A 16 23.30 50.36 28.68
N SER A 17 23.29 49.46 29.66
CA SER A 17 23.51 48.04 29.49
C SER A 17 22.23 47.33 29.95
N CYS A 18 21.57 46.63 29.03
CA CYS A 18 20.69 45.52 29.34
C CYS A 18 20.73 44.55 28.15
N SER A 19 21.63 43.60 28.26
CA SER A 19 21.53 42.29 27.61
C SER A 19 20.38 41.48 28.21
N LEU A 20 19.89 40.49 27.44
CA LEU A 20 18.90 39.43 27.73
C LEU A 20 17.49 39.83 27.23
N ILE A 21 16.77 39.04 26.44
CA ILE A 21 16.38 37.64 26.67
C ILE A 21 16.13 36.92 25.32
N ALA A 22 16.42 35.62 25.33
CA ALA A 22 16.14 34.62 24.31
C ALA A 22 14.70 34.65 23.76
N SER A 23 14.56 34.41 22.46
CA SER A 23 13.32 33.87 21.87
C SER A 23 13.56 32.43 21.44
N GLY A 24 13.82 31.57 22.42
CA GLY A 24 13.48 30.16 22.33
C GLY A 24 12.00 30.03 22.65
N ALA A 25 11.15 30.15 21.63
CA ALA A 25 9.79 29.64 21.64
C ALA A 25 9.58 28.97 20.30
N ALA A 26 9.39 27.65 20.34
CA ALA A 26 8.82 26.88 19.24
C ALA A 26 7.37 27.35 19.05
N ASN A 27 7.22 28.51 18.43
CA ASN A 27 5.97 28.90 17.81
C ASN A 27 6.05 28.33 16.39
N ALA A 28 4.99 27.66 15.95
CA ALA A 28 4.72 27.61 14.52
C ALA A 28 4.75 29.06 14.05
N ALA A 29 5.86 29.47 13.42
CA ALA A 29 5.95 30.80 12.85
C ALA A 29 4.80 30.85 11.85
N GLU A 30 3.79 31.66 12.15
CA GLU A 30 2.81 32.04 11.15
C GLU A 30 3.63 32.68 10.04
N LEU A 31 3.77 31.94 8.94
CA LEU A 31 4.46 32.42 7.77
C LEU A 31 3.74 33.68 7.33
N SER A 32 4.52 34.73 7.07
CA SER A 32 3.93 35.94 6.50
C SER A 32 3.24 35.61 5.17
N GLU A 33 2.22 36.39 4.81
CA GLU A 33 1.50 36.21 3.54
C GLU A 33 2.46 36.21 2.35
N GLU A 34 3.45 37.11 2.34
CA GLU A 34 4.51 37.17 1.32
C GLU A 34 5.36 35.89 1.26
N GLU A 35 5.67 35.27 2.41
CA GLU A 35 6.41 34.00 2.45
C GLU A 35 5.57 32.83 1.95
N LEU A 36 4.26 32.82 2.23
CA LEU A 36 3.32 31.83 1.71
C LEU A 36 3.20 31.95 0.18
N GLU A 37 3.05 33.17 -0.34
CA GLU A 37 2.99 33.40 -1.78
C GLU A 37 4.30 33.02 -2.48
N ALA A 38 5.45 33.41 -1.94
CA ALA A 38 6.75 33.03 -2.52
C ALA A 38 6.99 31.51 -2.50
N ARG A 39 6.50 30.80 -1.47
CA ARG A 39 6.52 29.32 -1.43
C ARG A 39 5.56 28.73 -2.46
N ALA A 40 4.36 29.29 -2.59
CA ALA A 40 3.38 28.83 -3.56
C ALA A 40 3.83 29.07 -5.00
N GLU A 41 4.53 30.15 -5.32
CA GLU A 41 5.12 30.37 -6.65
C GLU A 41 6.15 29.29 -6.98
N LYS A 42 7.07 29.00 -6.05
CA LYS A 42 8.05 27.91 -6.22
C LYS A 42 7.35 26.57 -6.36
N ALA A 43 6.34 26.30 -5.55
CA ALA A 43 5.55 25.08 -5.63
C ALA A 43 4.78 24.98 -6.95
N GLN A 44 4.28 26.09 -7.49
CA GLN A 44 3.61 26.14 -8.78
C GLN A 44 4.56 25.75 -9.93
N THR A 45 5.85 26.13 -9.84
CA THR A 45 6.85 25.64 -10.81
C THR A 45 7.02 24.13 -10.76
N VAL A 46 6.97 23.53 -9.57
CA VAL A 46 7.04 22.06 -9.40
C VAL A 46 5.82 21.38 -10.02
N LEU A 47 4.62 21.92 -9.80
CA LEU A 47 3.39 21.35 -10.37
C LEU A 47 3.35 21.46 -11.91
N ASN A 48 4.03 22.45 -12.47
CA ASN A 48 4.14 22.64 -13.92
C ASN A 48 5.31 21.85 -14.55
N ASP A 49 6.25 21.35 -13.75
CA ASP A 49 7.45 20.65 -14.22
C ASP A 49 7.11 19.28 -14.85
N THR A 50 7.38 19.10 -16.15
CA THR A 50 7.25 17.82 -16.87
C THR A 50 8.57 17.07 -17.00
N ALA A 51 9.71 17.67 -16.59
CA ALA A 51 11.03 17.21 -16.99
C ALA A 51 11.33 15.78 -16.52
N PHE A 52 10.82 15.38 -15.35
CA PHE A 52 10.98 14.01 -14.86
C PHE A 52 10.32 13.00 -15.80
N TYR A 53 9.08 13.28 -16.22
CA TYR A 53 8.36 12.42 -17.14
C TYR A 53 9.04 12.39 -18.50
N ASP A 54 9.38 13.55 -19.05
CA ASP A 54 9.99 13.66 -20.38
C ASP A 54 11.32 12.90 -20.47
N ARG A 55 12.11 12.93 -19.39
CA ARG A 55 13.37 12.19 -19.29
C ARG A 55 13.20 10.67 -19.36
N TRP A 56 12.15 10.13 -18.72
CA TRP A 56 11.98 8.68 -18.53
C TRP A 56 10.88 8.06 -19.39
N ASN A 57 10.08 8.85 -20.08
CA ASN A 57 9.02 8.39 -20.99
C ASN A 57 9.57 7.84 -22.32
N ALA A 58 10.81 8.18 -22.68
CA ALA A 58 11.43 7.68 -23.91
C ALA A 58 11.62 6.16 -23.86
N LYS A 59 11.32 5.48 -24.98
CA LYS A 59 11.55 4.04 -25.11
C LYS A 59 13.04 3.74 -24.94
N GLY A 60 13.36 2.81 -24.04
CA GLY A 60 14.74 2.45 -23.73
C GLY A 60 15.45 3.37 -22.73
N ALA A 61 14.78 4.40 -22.19
CA ALA A 61 15.34 5.18 -21.08
C ALA A 61 15.53 4.32 -19.81
N ILE A 62 14.68 3.32 -19.62
CA ILE A 62 14.79 2.30 -18.57
C ILE A 62 15.16 0.98 -19.25
N ASP A 63 16.44 0.69 -19.28
CA ASP A 63 17.04 -0.42 -20.03
C ASP A 63 17.43 -1.62 -19.14
N SER A 64 17.73 -1.35 -17.87
CA SER A 64 18.25 -2.34 -16.93
C SER A 64 17.42 -2.37 -15.63
N PRO A 65 17.39 -3.52 -14.93
CA PRO A 65 16.71 -3.64 -13.63
C PRO A 65 17.31 -2.70 -12.57
N ALA A 66 18.63 -2.48 -12.60
CA ALA A 66 19.31 -1.57 -11.68
C ALA A 66 18.96 -0.10 -11.99
N THR A 67 18.81 0.25 -13.27
CA THR A 67 18.29 1.56 -13.69
C THR A 67 16.85 1.71 -13.21
N ALA A 68 16.01 0.69 -13.41
CA ALA A 68 14.60 0.69 -13.02
C ALA A 68 14.40 0.91 -11.51
N GLU A 69 15.18 0.25 -10.65
CA GLU A 69 15.13 0.47 -9.20
C GLU A 69 15.48 1.91 -8.82
N LYS A 70 16.56 2.47 -9.39
CA LYS A 70 16.94 3.87 -9.16
C LYS A 70 15.87 4.85 -9.64
N VAL A 71 15.22 4.55 -10.76
CA VAL A 71 14.12 5.37 -11.30
C VAL A 71 12.92 5.34 -10.38
N LYS A 72 12.59 4.18 -9.78
CA LYS A 72 11.51 4.09 -8.78
C LYS A 72 11.82 4.91 -7.53
N ASP A 73 13.03 4.79 -6.98
CA ASP A 73 13.43 5.59 -5.82
C ASP A 73 13.41 7.10 -6.11
N ALA A 74 13.78 7.50 -7.33
CA ALA A 74 13.68 8.88 -7.78
C ALA A 74 12.22 9.31 -7.97
N ALA A 75 11.38 8.46 -8.54
CA ALA A 75 9.96 8.71 -8.74
C ALA A 75 9.22 8.90 -7.41
N ASP A 76 9.51 8.11 -6.39
CA ASP A 76 8.91 8.25 -5.05
C ASP A 76 9.30 9.58 -4.38
N LYS A 77 10.54 10.03 -4.59
CA LYS A 77 11.00 11.36 -4.14
C LYS A 77 10.28 12.48 -4.89
N GLU A 78 10.10 12.34 -6.20
CA GLU A 78 9.35 13.32 -7.00
C GLU A 78 7.86 13.35 -6.62
N LEU A 79 7.22 12.21 -6.38
CA LEU A 79 5.84 12.17 -5.86
C LEU A 79 5.73 12.92 -4.53
N SER A 80 6.69 12.70 -3.62
CA SER A 80 6.75 13.41 -2.34
C SER A 80 7.00 14.91 -2.50
N ARG A 81 7.70 15.32 -3.57
CA ARG A 81 7.97 16.72 -3.91
C ARG A 81 6.71 17.39 -4.48
N VAL A 82 5.98 16.71 -5.36
CA VAL A 82 4.68 17.15 -5.90
C VAL A 82 3.64 17.28 -4.79
N GLU A 83 3.56 16.30 -3.87
CA GLU A 83 2.62 16.37 -2.74
C GLU A 83 2.92 17.55 -1.81
N ARG A 84 4.19 17.83 -1.53
CA ARG A 84 4.61 19.00 -0.76
C ARG A 84 4.27 20.31 -1.48
N ALA A 85 4.57 20.39 -2.77
CA ALA A 85 4.22 21.54 -3.58
C ALA A 85 2.70 21.80 -3.58
N MET A 86 1.88 20.76 -3.66
CA MET A 86 0.43 20.89 -3.53
C MET A 86 -0.01 21.50 -2.20
N LYS A 87 0.62 21.09 -1.09
CA LYS A 87 0.31 21.63 0.24
C LYS A 87 0.72 23.10 0.34
N ASP A 88 1.86 23.48 -0.23
CA ASP A 88 2.33 24.87 -0.24
C ASP A 88 1.41 25.77 -1.08
N VAL A 89 0.99 25.32 -2.26
CA VAL A 89 0.01 26.05 -3.09
C VAL A 89 -1.35 26.13 -2.38
N GLN A 90 -1.80 25.02 -1.78
CA GLN A 90 -3.06 24.99 -1.03
C GLN A 90 -3.06 25.99 0.13
N ALA A 91 -1.95 26.10 0.87
CA ALA A 91 -1.80 27.05 1.97
C ALA A 91 -1.85 28.52 1.50
N ALA A 92 -1.26 28.86 0.35
CA ALA A 92 -1.42 30.21 -0.20
C ALA A 92 -2.81 30.43 -0.82
N CYS A 93 -3.46 29.39 -1.34
CA CYS A 93 -4.80 29.51 -1.90
C CYS A 93 -5.85 29.84 -0.84
N THR A 94 -5.66 29.49 0.43
CA THR A 94 -6.64 29.81 1.49
C THR A 94 -6.74 31.30 1.78
N GLU A 95 -5.66 32.05 1.52
CA GLU A 95 -5.63 33.51 1.67
C GLU A 95 -6.24 34.25 0.47
N LYS A 96 -6.46 33.57 -0.67
CA LYS A 96 -6.99 34.17 -1.90
C LYS A 96 -8.52 34.22 -1.89
N PHE A 97 -9.09 35.24 -2.54
CA PHE A 97 -10.55 35.39 -2.66
C PHE A 97 -11.24 34.18 -3.33
N LEU A 98 -10.61 33.57 -4.33
CA LEU A 98 -11.14 32.41 -5.07
C LEU A 98 -10.48 31.09 -4.64
N VAL A 99 -10.53 30.78 -3.34
CA VAL A 99 -9.90 29.59 -2.72
C VAL A 99 -10.16 28.30 -3.50
N ASN A 100 -11.45 27.99 -3.76
CA ASN A 100 -11.83 26.73 -4.40
C ASN A 100 -11.26 26.59 -5.81
N LYS A 101 -11.31 27.66 -6.60
CA LYS A 101 -10.76 27.66 -7.97
C LYS A 101 -9.24 27.45 -7.95
N CYS A 102 -8.55 28.17 -7.07
CA CYS A 102 -7.10 28.07 -6.90
C CYS A 102 -6.67 26.64 -6.53
N ILE A 103 -7.34 26.04 -5.54
CA ILE A 103 -7.07 24.66 -5.09
C ILE A 103 -7.38 23.65 -6.21
N ASP A 104 -8.49 23.81 -6.92
CA ASP A 104 -8.89 22.87 -7.98
C ASP A 104 -7.93 22.90 -9.17
N ASP A 105 -7.47 24.08 -9.59
CA ASP A 105 -6.47 24.20 -10.65
C ASP A 105 -5.13 23.58 -10.23
N ALA A 106 -4.68 23.82 -9.00
CA ALA A 106 -3.49 23.19 -8.44
C ALA A 106 -3.63 21.65 -8.39
N ARG A 107 -4.77 21.14 -7.91
CA ARG A 107 -5.05 19.69 -7.86
C ARG A 107 -5.01 19.05 -9.23
N ARG A 108 -5.57 19.71 -10.26
CA ARG A 108 -5.51 19.20 -11.64
C ARG A 108 -4.08 19.00 -12.11
N LEU A 109 -3.20 19.97 -11.83
CA LEU A 109 -1.79 19.87 -12.17
C LEU A 109 -1.09 18.76 -11.37
N SER A 110 -1.29 18.69 -10.06
CA SER A 110 -0.75 17.62 -9.21
C SER A 110 -1.14 16.23 -9.71
N PHE A 111 -2.43 16.02 -9.99
CA PHE A 111 -2.89 14.73 -10.49
C PHE A 111 -2.34 14.40 -11.87
N SER A 112 -2.09 15.40 -12.72
CA SER A 112 -1.39 15.18 -13.99
C SER A 112 0.05 14.70 -13.75
N ARG A 113 0.79 15.38 -12.88
CA ARG A 113 2.18 15.03 -12.52
C ARG A 113 2.28 13.67 -11.85
N GLU A 114 1.43 13.40 -10.87
CA GLU A 114 1.37 12.09 -10.22
C GLU A 114 1.09 10.97 -11.21
N ARG A 115 0.16 11.19 -12.15
CA ARG A 115 -0.17 10.20 -13.19
C ARG A 115 1.02 9.93 -14.10
N GLU A 116 1.73 10.97 -14.51
CA GLU A 116 2.94 10.86 -15.32
C GLU A 116 4.06 10.11 -14.59
N ILE A 117 4.34 10.48 -13.34
CA ILE A 117 5.34 9.80 -12.53
C ILE A 117 4.95 8.33 -12.30
N ARG A 118 3.68 8.03 -12.03
CA ARG A 118 3.20 6.64 -11.89
C ARG A 118 3.32 5.83 -13.19
N ARG A 119 3.17 6.44 -14.36
CA ARG A 119 3.43 5.75 -15.64
C ARG A 119 4.90 5.34 -15.75
N VAL A 120 5.82 6.19 -15.32
CA VAL A 120 7.26 5.88 -15.28
C VAL A 120 7.54 4.73 -14.30
N ILE A 121 6.90 4.73 -13.12
CA ILE A 121 7.02 3.63 -12.15
C ILE A 121 6.55 2.30 -12.75
N VAL A 122 5.41 2.30 -13.46
CA VAL A 122 4.89 1.09 -14.12
C VAL A 122 5.87 0.58 -15.17
N ALA A 123 6.41 1.47 -16.01
CA ALA A 123 7.42 1.10 -17.00
C ALA A 123 8.69 0.51 -16.33
N ALA A 124 9.13 1.06 -15.20
CA ALA A 124 10.24 0.51 -14.43
C ALA A 124 9.92 -0.89 -13.87
N ASP A 125 8.72 -1.08 -13.32
CA ASP A 125 8.26 -2.38 -12.81
C ASP A 125 8.15 -3.44 -13.90
N GLU A 126 7.80 -3.06 -15.13
CA GLU A 126 7.78 -3.97 -16.28
C GLU A 126 9.18 -4.51 -16.59
N VAL A 127 10.22 -3.68 -16.57
CA VAL A 127 11.62 -4.10 -16.77
C VAL A 127 12.07 -5.07 -15.67
N ILE A 128 11.80 -4.73 -14.41
CA ILE A 128 12.14 -5.58 -13.26
C ILE A 128 11.41 -6.92 -13.36
N ARG A 129 10.12 -6.90 -13.73
CA ARG A 129 9.32 -8.11 -13.89
C ARG A 129 9.82 -8.97 -15.03
N ALA A 130 10.14 -8.39 -16.18
CA ALA A 130 10.68 -9.10 -17.33
C ALA A 130 11.98 -9.84 -16.96
N GLU A 131 12.89 -9.19 -16.23
CA GLU A 131 14.13 -9.83 -15.77
C GLU A 131 13.85 -10.96 -14.77
N ARG A 132 12.91 -10.77 -13.84
CA ARG A 132 12.51 -11.81 -12.88
C ARG A 132 11.91 -13.03 -13.59
N VAL A 133 11.09 -12.81 -14.61
CA VAL A 133 10.51 -13.88 -15.44
C VAL A 133 11.62 -14.61 -16.18
N ARG A 134 12.56 -13.89 -16.81
CA ARG A 134 13.71 -14.50 -17.49
C ARG A 134 14.53 -15.38 -16.54
N LYS A 135 14.88 -14.87 -15.35
CA LYS A 135 15.58 -15.66 -14.31
C LYS A 135 14.79 -16.91 -13.89
N MET A 136 13.46 -16.80 -13.78
CA MET A 136 12.61 -17.93 -13.45
C MET A 136 12.60 -19.00 -14.55
N GLU A 137 12.52 -18.58 -15.81
CA GLU A 137 12.56 -19.48 -16.97
C GLU A 137 13.92 -20.15 -17.12
N GLU A 138 15.02 -19.41 -16.96
CA GLU A 138 16.38 -19.95 -16.92
C GLU A 138 16.52 -21.01 -15.82
N ASN A 139 16.00 -20.75 -14.62
CA ASN A 139 16.03 -21.73 -13.53
C ASN A 139 15.15 -22.95 -13.81
N ARG A 140 13.98 -22.77 -14.44
CA ARG A 140 13.14 -23.88 -14.90
C ARG A 140 13.85 -24.73 -15.96
N ALA A 141 14.52 -24.10 -16.92
CA ALA A 141 15.31 -24.79 -17.95
C ALA A 141 16.48 -25.56 -17.33
N LYS A 142 17.21 -24.94 -16.38
CA LYS A 142 18.27 -25.62 -15.61
C LYS A 142 17.75 -26.81 -14.82
N ASN A 143 16.60 -26.67 -14.15
CA ASN A 143 15.98 -27.75 -13.38
C ASN A 143 15.40 -28.86 -14.27
N ALA A 144 14.94 -28.55 -15.48
CA ALA A 144 14.49 -29.53 -16.45
C ALA A 144 15.68 -30.28 -17.09
N ALA A 145 16.79 -29.58 -17.32
CA ALA A 145 18.04 -30.16 -17.83
C ALA A 145 18.79 -30.97 -16.75
N ALA A 146 18.64 -30.61 -15.47
CA ALA A 146 19.13 -31.40 -14.35
C ALA A 146 18.35 -32.72 -14.28
N LYS A 147 19.00 -33.83 -14.64
CA LYS A 147 18.44 -35.17 -14.45
C LYS A 147 18.14 -35.35 -12.97
N ARG A 148 16.85 -35.50 -12.63
CA ARG A 148 16.44 -35.86 -11.27
C ARG A 148 17.06 -37.20 -10.93
N GLU A 149 17.88 -37.25 -9.89
CA GLU A 149 18.32 -38.53 -9.34
C GLU A 149 17.06 -39.33 -8.98
N PRO A 150 16.97 -40.61 -9.39
CA PRO A 150 15.82 -41.42 -9.05
C PRO A 150 15.67 -41.46 -7.53
N PRO A 151 14.44 -41.45 -6.99
CA PRO A 151 14.23 -41.50 -5.55
C PRO A 151 15.01 -42.69 -5.00
N MET A 152 15.85 -42.44 -3.99
CA MET A 152 16.72 -43.44 -3.37
C MET A 152 15.94 -44.73 -3.19
N LYS A 153 16.45 -45.84 -3.75
CA LYS A 153 15.87 -47.16 -3.57
C LYS A 153 15.83 -47.44 -2.07
N ILE A 154 14.63 -47.44 -1.49
CA ILE A 154 14.40 -47.94 -0.14
C ILE A 154 14.63 -49.44 -0.22
N THR A 155 15.88 -49.88 -0.04
CA THR A 155 16.18 -51.29 0.18
C THR A 155 15.50 -51.68 1.49
N PRO A 156 14.58 -52.66 1.49
CA PRO A 156 14.00 -53.17 2.73
C PRO A 156 15.15 -53.61 3.64
N LYS A 157 15.18 -53.10 4.86
CA LYS A 157 16.16 -53.48 5.87
C LYS A 157 15.94 -54.97 6.15
N GLU A 158 16.88 -55.83 5.75
CA GLU A 158 16.85 -57.24 6.14
C GLU A 158 16.86 -57.33 7.67
N VAL A 159 15.76 -57.84 8.23
CA VAL A 159 15.64 -58.15 9.64
C VAL A 159 16.56 -59.34 9.90
N LYS A 160 17.71 -59.11 10.54
CA LYS A 160 18.56 -60.19 11.06
C LYS A 160 17.77 -60.92 12.15
N THR A 161 17.31 -62.13 11.83
CA THR A 161 16.70 -63.09 12.74
C THR A 161 17.77 -63.90 13.45
N ASP A 162 18.63 -63.26 14.26
CA ASP A 162 19.46 -63.99 15.21
C ASP A 162 19.54 -63.19 16.51
N ARG A 163 19.05 -63.81 17.58
CA ARG A 163 19.00 -63.30 18.94
C ARG A 163 20.37 -63.52 19.59
N PRO A 164 21.16 -62.48 19.90
CA PRO A 164 22.40 -62.67 20.65
C PRO A 164 22.09 -62.99 22.13
N GLU A 165 22.89 -63.88 22.70
CA GLU A 165 22.84 -64.32 24.10
C GLU A 165 23.04 -63.18 25.11
N PRO A 166 22.49 -63.29 26.33
CA PRO A 166 22.52 -62.20 27.30
C PRO A 166 23.91 -62.04 27.92
N ILE A 167 24.60 -60.97 27.53
CA ILE A 167 25.85 -60.52 28.17
C ILE A 167 25.53 -60.03 29.59
N ARG A 168 26.21 -60.61 30.60
CA ARG A 168 26.16 -60.14 31.98
C ARG A 168 26.86 -58.79 32.12
N ILE A 169 26.12 -57.74 32.47
CA ILE A 169 26.64 -56.40 32.71
C ILE A 169 27.01 -56.27 34.19
N ALA A 170 28.30 -56.11 34.50
CA ALA A 170 28.76 -55.66 35.81
C ALA A 170 28.40 -54.17 36.00
N PRO A 171 28.00 -53.74 37.22
CA PRO A 171 27.56 -52.37 37.43
C PRO A 171 28.72 -51.37 37.30
N LYS A 172 28.66 -50.50 36.28
CA LYS A 172 29.50 -49.29 36.21
C LYS A 172 28.92 -48.22 37.13
N LYS A 173 29.80 -47.53 37.85
CA LYS A 173 29.48 -46.41 38.76
C LYS A 173 28.77 -45.27 37.99
N PRO A 174 27.87 -44.50 38.63
CA PRO A 174 27.13 -43.44 37.95
C PRO A 174 28.08 -42.30 37.57
N SER A 175 28.17 -42.01 36.28
CA SER A 175 28.71 -40.74 35.78
C SER A 175 27.61 -39.69 35.87
N GLU A 176 27.95 -38.49 36.32
CA GLU A 176 27.04 -37.36 36.48
C GLU A 176 26.39 -36.95 35.14
N PRO A 177 25.17 -36.37 35.17
CA PRO A 177 24.46 -35.99 33.96
C PRO A 177 25.21 -34.85 33.26
N SER A 178 25.58 -35.08 32.00
CA SER A 178 26.10 -34.03 31.13
C SER A 178 25.04 -32.94 30.93
N PHE A 179 25.38 -31.69 31.25
CA PHE A 179 24.57 -30.52 30.94
C PHE A 179 24.27 -30.42 29.44
N PRO A 180 23.05 -30.01 29.04
CA PRO A 180 22.71 -29.82 27.64
C PRO A 180 23.58 -28.71 27.02
N MET A 181 24.15 -29.00 25.85
CA MET A 181 24.90 -28.03 25.04
C MET A 181 24.06 -26.78 24.79
N LYS A 182 24.66 -25.61 24.99
CA LYS A 182 24.12 -24.31 24.57
C LYS A 182 24.06 -24.28 23.04
N LEU A 183 22.84 -24.23 22.50
CA LEU A 183 22.58 -23.76 21.15
C LEU A 183 22.35 -22.25 21.24
N ASP A 184 23.43 -21.49 21.09
CA ASP A 184 23.33 -20.06 20.84
C ASP A 184 23.07 -19.85 19.34
N GLY A 185 21.93 -19.24 19.00
CA GLY A 185 21.72 -18.60 17.69
C GLY A 185 20.47 -19.00 16.90
N ALA A 186 19.28 -18.63 17.40
CA ALA A 186 18.17 -18.16 16.55
C ALA A 186 17.15 -17.45 17.45
N ASP A 187 16.95 -16.17 17.19
CA ASP A 187 16.16 -15.25 18.01
C ASP A 187 14.74 -15.75 18.30
N GLY A 188 14.40 -15.74 19.59
CA GLY A 188 13.04 -15.92 20.08
C GLY A 188 12.11 -14.85 19.54
N ARG A 189 11.39 -15.16 18.47
CA ARG A 189 10.08 -14.55 18.24
C ARG A 189 9.18 -15.05 19.36
N LYS A 190 8.89 -14.15 20.31
CA LYS A 190 7.91 -14.37 21.37
C LYS A 190 6.63 -14.95 20.76
N ALA A 191 6.18 -16.09 21.30
CA ALA A 191 4.81 -16.50 21.16
C ALA A 191 3.95 -15.37 21.75
N SER A 192 3.19 -14.70 20.90
CA SER A 192 2.22 -13.69 21.32
C SER A 192 1.17 -14.34 22.21
N GLU A 193 0.94 -13.76 23.38
CA GLU A 193 -0.15 -14.10 24.30
C GLU A 193 -1.51 -14.09 23.58
N PRO A 194 -2.49 -14.90 24.02
CA PRO A 194 -3.84 -14.85 23.49
C PRO A 194 -4.41 -13.45 23.73
N VAL A 195 -4.79 -12.75 22.67
CA VAL A 195 -5.48 -11.47 22.80
C VAL A 195 -6.87 -11.75 23.36
N ASP A 196 -7.12 -11.30 24.59
CA ASP A 196 -8.48 -11.12 25.12
C ASP A 196 -9.21 -10.12 24.24
N LEU A 197 -9.94 -10.65 23.25
CA LEU A 197 -10.89 -9.91 22.44
C LEU A 197 -12.04 -9.46 23.33
N LYS A 198 -11.91 -8.26 23.93
CA LYS A 198 -13.08 -7.56 24.47
C LYS A 198 -14.12 -7.44 23.35
N PRO A 199 -15.37 -7.92 23.54
CA PRO A 199 -16.44 -7.68 22.60
C PRO A 199 -16.55 -6.18 22.35
N LYS A 200 -16.46 -5.79 21.08
CA LYS A 200 -16.70 -4.41 20.65
C LYS A 200 -18.13 -4.06 21.03
N GLU A 201 -18.31 -3.10 21.93
CA GLU A 201 -19.63 -2.51 22.18
C GLU A 201 -20.21 -2.06 20.84
N VAL A 202 -21.32 -2.70 20.47
CA VAL A 202 -22.13 -2.30 19.34
C VAL A 202 -22.71 -0.96 19.72
N LYS A 203 -22.14 0.12 19.17
CA LYS A 203 -22.78 1.43 19.20
C LYS A 203 -24.16 1.25 18.55
N ALA A 204 -25.21 1.55 19.32
CA ALA A 204 -26.58 1.40 18.88
C ALA A 204 -26.78 2.05 17.50
N PRO A 205 -27.68 1.52 16.64
CA PRO A 205 -28.04 2.18 15.41
C PRO A 205 -28.43 3.62 15.74
N SER A 206 -27.77 4.57 15.08
CA SER A 206 -28.20 5.97 15.12
C SER A 206 -29.69 5.99 14.79
N GLU A 207 -30.49 6.50 15.71
CA GLU A 207 -31.88 6.85 15.42
C GLU A 207 -31.90 7.72 14.15
N PRO A 208 -32.82 7.49 13.21
CA PRO A 208 -32.91 8.32 12.03
C PRO A 208 -33.22 9.75 12.50
N ALA A 209 -32.31 10.67 12.23
CA ALA A 209 -32.54 12.10 12.42
C ALA A 209 -33.91 12.42 11.81
N GLY A 210 -34.82 12.88 12.67
CA GLY A 210 -36.20 13.18 12.31
C GLY A 210 -36.24 14.02 11.04
N ILE A 211 -37.03 13.56 10.07
CA ILE A 211 -37.35 14.30 8.86
C ILE A 211 -38.14 15.53 9.32
N GLN A 212 -37.44 16.63 9.58
CA GLN A 212 -38.03 17.95 9.54
C GLN A 212 -38.44 18.17 8.08
N PRO A 213 -39.74 18.32 7.76
CA PRO A 213 -40.13 18.67 6.40
C PRO A 213 -39.48 20.01 6.07
N LYS A 214 -38.57 20.01 5.09
CA LYS A 214 -38.09 21.25 4.49
C LYS A 214 -39.32 21.99 3.97
N GLU A 215 -39.55 23.18 4.49
CA GLU A 215 -40.42 24.15 3.85
C GLU A 215 -40.04 24.21 2.36
N VAL A 216 -41.06 24.05 1.51
CA VAL A 216 -40.92 24.12 0.07
C VAL A 216 -40.51 25.54 -0.26
N LYS A 217 -39.22 25.76 -0.50
CA LYS A 217 -38.77 26.96 -1.22
C LYS A 217 -39.44 26.93 -2.59
N GLU A 218 -40.15 28.01 -2.89
CA GLU A 218 -40.76 28.26 -4.19
C GLU A 218 -39.76 27.95 -5.31
N ALA A 219 -40.28 27.41 -6.41
CA ALA A 219 -39.49 26.96 -7.56
C ALA A 219 -38.52 28.05 -8.00
N SER A 220 -37.23 27.88 -7.68
CA SER A 220 -36.18 28.71 -8.23
C SER A 220 -36.17 28.52 -9.74
N LEU A 221 -36.27 29.63 -10.47
CA LEU A 221 -36.01 29.75 -11.90
C LEU A 221 -34.82 28.87 -12.33
N PRO A 222 -34.87 28.24 -13.51
CA PRO A 222 -33.85 27.28 -13.93
C PRO A 222 -32.46 27.91 -13.83
N ALA A 223 -31.62 27.30 -13.01
CA ALA A 223 -30.24 27.72 -12.81
C ALA A 223 -29.51 27.65 -14.16
N LEU A 224 -29.18 28.82 -14.71
CA LEU A 224 -28.31 28.93 -15.86
C LEU A 224 -26.92 28.45 -15.43
N ILE A 225 -26.49 27.30 -15.98
CA ILE A 225 -25.18 26.70 -15.72
C ILE A 225 -24.10 27.71 -16.14
N PRO A 226 -23.26 28.24 -15.23
CA PRO A 226 -22.22 29.17 -15.62
C PRO A 226 -21.09 28.39 -16.29
N GLY A 227 -20.98 28.53 -17.62
CA GLY A 227 -19.85 28.02 -18.40
C GLY A 227 -20.18 27.04 -19.53
N SER A 228 -21.43 26.62 -19.73
CA SER A 228 -21.81 25.89 -20.94
C SER A 228 -22.15 26.87 -22.06
N LYS A 229 -21.13 27.56 -22.58
CA LYS A 229 -21.28 28.21 -23.89
C LYS A 229 -21.28 27.08 -24.92
N VAL A 230 -22.46 26.51 -25.16
CA VAL A 230 -22.69 25.72 -26.35
C VAL A 230 -22.47 26.70 -27.50
N GLU A 231 -21.39 26.52 -28.24
CA GLU A 231 -21.16 27.26 -29.48
C GLU A 231 -22.22 26.80 -30.46
N VAL A 232 -23.34 27.50 -30.45
CA VAL A 232 -24.42 27.32 -31.41
C VAL A 232 -23.90 27.88 -32.74
N PRO A 233 -23.77 27.06 -33.80
CA PRO A 233 -23.47 27.57 -35.12
C PRO A 233 -24.52 28.62 -35.49
N SER A 234 -24.11 29.77 -36.02
CA SER A 234 -25.02 30.89 -36.34
C SER A 234 -26.16 30.51 -37.29
N ASP A 235 -25.98 29.42 -38.02
CA ASP A 235 -26.87 28.96 -39.10
C ASP A 235 -27.68 27.70 -38.71
N ALA A 236 -27.53 27.20 -37.47
CA ALA A 236 -28.23 26.01 -37.00
C ALA A 236 -29.71 26.31 -36.76
N THR A 237 -30.60 25.51 -37.35
CA THR A 237 -32.03 25.64 -37.08
C THR A 237 -32.34 25.10 -35.69
N ARG A 238 -33.43 25.59 -35.07
CA ARG A 238 -33.91 25.10 -33.77
C ARG A 238 -34.05 23.58 -33.72
N LYS A 239 -34.44 22.98 -34.86
CA LYS A 239 -34.59 21.53 -35.00
C LYS A 239 -33.24 20.81 -34.89
N ASP A 240 -32.18 21.33 -35.52
CA ASP A 240 -30.84 20.72 -35.46
C ASP A 240 -30.27 20.73 -34.02
N LEU A 241 -30.61 21.76 -33.22
CA LEU A 241 -30.23 21.85 -31.82
C LEU A 241 -31.04 20.90 -30.91
N GLU A 242 -32.33 20.72 -31.21
CA GLU A 242 -33.19 19.75 -30.52
C GLU A 242 -32.71 18.32 -30.80
N ASP A 243 -32.44 17.99 -32.07
CA ASP A 243 -31.89 16.68 -32.48
C ASP A 243 -30.51 16.40 -31.85
N ALA A 244 -29.63 17.40 -31.79
CA ALA A 244 -28.31 17.26 -31.15
C ALA A 244 -28.41 17.05 -29.63
N ASN A 245 -29.36 17.70 -28.95
CA ASN A 245 -29.60 17.50 -27.52
C ASN A 245 -30.19 16.11 -27.24
N GLU A 246 -31.12 15.64 -28.06
CA GLU A 246 -31.69 14.30 -27.96
C GLU A 246 -30.62 13.22 -28.17
N ALA A 247 -29.76 13.39 -29.19
CA ALA A 247 -28.64 12.48 -29.45
C ALA A 247 -27.64 12.45 -28.28
N TRP A 248 -27.29 13.61 -27.72
CA TRP A 248 -26.40 13.70 -26.56
C TRP A 248 -27.01 13.00 -25.33
N TYR A 249 -28.30 13.18 -25.09
CA TYR A 249 -28.99 12.53 -23.98
C TYR A 249 -29.07 11.01 -24.17
N ALA A 250 -29.37 10.55 -25.40
CA ALA A 250 -29.37 9.14 -25.75
C ALA A 250 -27.98 8.50 -25.56
N GLU A 251 -26.91 9.20 -25.97
CA GLU A 251 -25.53 8.75 -25.76
C GLU A 251 -25.20 8.63 -24.27
N LYS A 252 -25.62 9.61 -23.45
CA LYS A 252 -25.45 9.55 -21.99
C LYS A 252 -26.18 8.38 -21.36
N GLN A 253 -27.41 8.10 -21.78
CA GLN A 253 -28.16 6.93 -21.30
C GLN A 253 -27.49 5.62 -21.73
N ALA A 254 -27.02 5.52 -22.98
CA ALA A 254 -26.30 4.36 -23.47
C ALA A 254 -25.00 4.12 -22.68
N GLN A 255 -24.24 5.18 -22.39
CA GLN A 255 -23.03 5.12 -21.58
C GLN A 255 -23.32 4.68 -20.13
N ALA A 256 -24.42 5.17 -19.53
CA ALA A 256 -24.83 4.75 -18.20
C ALA A 256 -25.23 3.26 -18.18
N ALA A 257 -25.99 2.81 -19.18
CA ALA A 257 -26.36 1.40 -19.33
C ALA A 257 -25.14 0.49 -19.53
N GLN A 258 -24.13 0.92 -20.31
CA GLN A 258 -22.87 0.18 -20.46
C GLN A 258 -22.14 0.03 -19.12
N ARG A 259 -22.03 1.11 -18.33
CA ARG A 259 -21.40 1.04 -16.99
C ARG A 259 -22.14 0.08 -16.06
N GLN A 260 -23.47 0.04 -16.12
CA GLN A 260 -24.26 -0.92 -15.33
C GLN A 260 -23.98 -2.36 -15.76
N ARG A 261 -24.00 -2.64 -17.07
CA ARG A 261 -23.70 -3.98 -17.61
C ARG A 261 -22.29 -4.45 -17.23
N GLU A 262 -21.27 -3.59 -17.36
CA GLU A 262 -19.91 -3.91 -16.95
C GLU A 262 -19.79 -4.16 -15.43
N ALA A 263 -20.55 -3.40 -14.63
CA ALA A 263 -20.59 -3.58 -13.18
C ALA A 263 -21.24 -4.93 -12.79
N GLU A 264 -22.33 -5.30 -13.47
CA GLU A 264 -23.02 -6.57 -13.31
C GLU A 264 -22.14 -7.75 -13.73
N GLU A 265 -21.49 -7.69 -14.89
CA GLU A 265 -20.57 -8.73 -15.36
C GLU A 265 -19.41 -8.93 -14.38
N ARG A 266 -18.84 -7.82 -13.86
CA ARG A 266 -17.79 -7.88 -12.84
C ARG A 266 -18.31 -8.45 -11.53
N ALA A 267 -19.55 -8.16 -11.15
CA ALA A 267 -20.19 -8.74 -9.97
C ALA A 267 -20.40 -10.24 -10.14
N GLU A 268 -20.88 -10.69 -11.30
CA GLU A 268 -21.07 -12.10 -11.63
C GLU A 268 -19.75 -12.87 -11.64
N LYS A 269 -18.69 -12.30 -12.23
CA LYS A 269 -17.35 -12.89 -12.20
C LYS A 269 -16.86 -13.09 -10.76
N ARG A 270 -17.11 -12.12 -9.87
CA ARG A 270 -16.79 -12.24 -8.44
C ARG A 270 -17.64 -13.28 -7.74
N ARG A 271 -18.91 -13.48 -8.13
CA ARG A 271 -19.75 -14.56 -7.59
C ARG A 271 -19.20 -15.93 -7.99
N LYS A 272 -18.91 -16.13 -9.29
CA LYS A 272 -18.32 -17.36 -9.81
C LYS A 272 -16.98 -17.70 -9.17
N ASP A 273 -16.11 -16.71 -8.95
CA ASP A 273 -14.83 -16.92 -8.26
C ASP A 273 -15.01 -17.35 -6.79
N ARG A 274 -15.98 -16.78 -6.08
CA ARG A 274 -16.33 -17.20 -4.72
C ARG A 274 -16.86 -18.63 -4.69
N GLU A 275 -17.77 -18.97 -5.59
CA GLU A 275 -18.34 -20.30 -5.72
C GLU A 275 -17.26 -21.34 -6.07
N ALA A 276 -16.35 -21.03 -6.99
CA ALA A 276 -15.24 -21.92 -7.32
C ALA A 276 -14.29 -22.16 -6.13
N LYS A 277 -13.97 -21.10 -5.37
CA LYS A 277 -13.15 -21.22 -4.15
C LYS A 277 -13.86 -22.04 -3.07
N GLN A 278 -15.17 -21.85 -2.91
CA GLN A 278 -15.96 -22.64 -1.98
C GLN A 278 -15.94 -24.13 -2.36
N GLN A 279 -16.17 -24.46 -3.64
CA GLN A 279 -16.10 -25.85 -4.12
C GLN A 279 -14.72 -26.48 -3.91
N GLN A 280 -13.64 -25.72 -4.14
CA GLN A 280 -12.28 -26.21 -3.85
C GLN A 280 -12.05 -26.47 -2.36
N PHE A 281 -12.60 -25.60 -1.51
CA PHE A 281 -12.54 -25.77 -0.06
C PHE A 281 -13.30 -27.01 0.41
N GLU A 282 -14.52 -27.22 -0.10
CA GLU A 282 -15.34 -28.41 0.17
C GLU A 282 -14.63 -29.70 -0.26
N LYS A 283 -14.08 -29.73 -1.48
CA LYS A 283 -13.26 -30.86 -1.95
C LYS A 283 -12.07 -31.14 -1.03
N SER A 284 -11.37 -30.10 -0.59
CA SER A 284 -10.23 -30.25 0.34
C SER A 284 -10.67 -30.74 1.73
N LEU A 285 -11.88 -30.40 2.19
CA LEU A 285 -12.44 -30.95 3.43
C LEU A 285 -12.77 -32.43 3.27
N GLU A 286 -13.40 -32.82 2.16
CA GLU A 286 -13.73 -34.20 1.85
C GLU A 286 -12.47 -35.07 1.78
N GLU A 287 -11.44 -34.64 1.03
CA GLU A 287 -10.15 -35.34 0.94
C GLU A 287 -9.49 -35.54 2.32
N ARG A 288 -9.52 -34.51 3.17
CA ARG A 288 -9.00 -34.61 4.55
C ARG A 288 -9.80 -35.61 5.38
N SER A 289 -11.12 -35.58 5.27
CA SER A 289 -11.99 -36.52 5.97
C SER A 289 -11.76 -37.97 5.52
N GLU A 290 -11.57 -38.20 4.22
CA GLU A 290 -11.25 -39.53 3.70
C GLU A 290 -9.86 -40.00 4.11
N ALA A 291 -8.86 -39.11 4.10
CA ALA A 291 -7.52 -39.42 4.56
C ALA A 291 -7.51 -39.83 6.04
N GLN A 292 -8.32 -39.15 6.86
CA GLN A 292 -8.51 -39.50 8.26
C GLN A 292 -9.21 -40.86 8.42
N LYS A 293 -10.31 -41.12 7.69
CA LYS A 293 -10.97 -42.44 7.69
C LYS A 293 -10.00 -43.55 7.29
N ARG A 294 -9.24 -43.37 6.21
CA ARG A 294 -8.20 -44.33 5.77
C ARG A 294 -7.13 -44.54 6.84
N TYR A 295 -6.79 -43.51 7.62
CA TYR A 295 -5.85 -43.65 8.74
C TYR A 295 -6.47 -44.46 9.89
N GLU A 296 -7.70 -44.15 10.27
CA GLU A 296 -8.45 -44.86 11.32
C GLU A 296 -8.68 -46.33 10.96
N ASP A 297 -9.02 -46.64 9.72
CA ASP A 297 -9.21 -48.01 9.24
C ASP A 297 -7.89 -48.79 9.29
N ARG A 298 -6.78 -48.19 8.83
CA ARG A 298 -5.44 -48.79 8.97
C ARG A 298 -5.02 -48.98 10.42
N GLN A 299 -5.42 -48.09 11.33
CA GLN A 299 -5.17 -48.25 12.77
C GLN A 299 -5.97 -49.43 13.33
N LYS A 300 -7.26 -49.55 12.99
CA LYS A 300 -8.13 -50.66 13.40
C LYS A 300 -7.63 -52.02 12.88
N GLU A 301 -7.16 -52.07 11.63
CA GLU A 301 -6.54 -53.27 11.04
C GLU A 301 -5.22 -53.65 11.75
N LYS A 302 -4.39 -52.67 12.14
CA LYS A 302 -3.16 -52.92 12.88
C LYS A 302 -3.40 -53.31 14.35
N SER A 303 -4.44 -52.77 14.98
CA SER A 303 -4.79 -53.10 16.37
C SER A 303 -5.46 -54.47 16.52
N SER A 304 -6.09 -55.00 15.47
CA SER A 304 -6.79 -56.28 15.51
C SER A 304 -5.86 -57.52 15.47
N GLY A 305 -4.57 -57.34 15.18
CA GLY A 305 -3.58 -58.42 15.19
C GLY A 305 -3.17 -58.89 16.59
N LEU A 306 -3.10 -57.97 17.57
CA LEU A 306 -2.74 -58.28 18.97
C LEU A 306 -3.96 -58.53 19.86
N ALA A 307 -5.09 -57.85 19.57
CA ALA A 307 -6.38 -58.06 20.26
C ALA A 307 -7.01 -59.45 20.00
N LYS A 308 -6.44 -60.25 19.11
CA LYS A 308 -6.85 -61.64 18.87
C LYS A 308 -6.17 -62.64 19.81
N TYR A 309 -5.12 -62.21 20.52
CA TYR A 309 -4.30 -63.03 21.40
C TYR A 309 -4.41 -62.65 22.88
N PHE A 310 -5.22 -61.64 23.21
CA PHE A 310 -5.63 -61.25 24.57
C PHE A 310 -7.15 -61.24 24.63
#